data_AF-J3N7H5-F1
#
_entry.id   AF-J3N7H5-F1
#
_cell.length_a   1.000
_cell.length_b   1.000
_cell.length_c   1.000
_cell.angle_alpha   90.00
_cell.angle_beta   90.00
_cell.angle_gamma   90.00
#
_symmetry.space_group_name_H-M   'P 1'
#
loop_
_entity.id
_entity.type
_entity.pdbx_description
1 polymer ?
#
loop_
_entity_poly.entity_id
_entity_poly.type
_entity_poly.pdbx_seq_one_letter_code
_entity_poly.pdbx_strand_id
1 'polypeptide(L)'
;MGGSSGLVDWRGRPVDTKRHGGVRASIFIHAMVLLSNSANIANIMNLVSYLRGPMRMGVAEASTTSSNYFAALQMFSIPAAFLADSYLRRFYAVLLFTPIEILVR
;
A
#
# COMPACT_ATOMS: atom_id res chain seq x y z
N MET A 1 16.46 -18.24 18.38
CA MET A 1 17.46 -17.96 17.33
C MET A 1 17.08 -18.77 16.09
N GLY A 2 16.25 -18.21 15.21
CA GLY A 2 15.86 -18.88 13.96
C GLY A 2 16.91 -18.58 12.89
N GLY A 3 17.55 -19.62 12.37
CA GLY A 3 18.64 -19.51 11.40
C GLY A 3 18.14 -18.98 10.06
N SER A 4 18.78 -17.92 9.55
CA SER A 4 18.64 -17.42 8.18
C SER A 4 19.40 -18.27 7.15
N SER A 5 19.81 -19.50 7.51
CA SER A 5 20.51 -20.44 6.64
C SER A 5 19.60 -20.85 5.48
N GLY A 6 19.73 -20.13 4.36
CA GLY A 6 18.99 -20.38 3.12
C GLY A 6 18.27 -19.16 2.53
N LEU A 7 18.15 -18.06 3.29
CA LEU A 7 17.58 -16.82 2.75
C LEU A 7 18.68 -16.07 1.99
N VAL A 8 18.41 -15.74 0.73
CA VAL A 8 19.30 -14.95 -0.13
C VAL A 8 18.70 -13.58 -0.41
N ASP A 9 19.55 -12.56 -0.40
CA ASP A 9 19.22 -11.18 -0.70
C ASP A 9 18.82 -11.04 -2.18
N TRP A 10 18.23 -9.90 -2.57
CA TRP A 10 17.88 -9.59 -3.98
C TRP A 10 19.07 -9.65 -4.95
N ARG A 11 20.31 -9.74 -4.42
CA ARG A 11 21.57 -9.93 -5.15
C ARG A 11 22.17 -11.35 -5.04
N GLY A 12 21.42 -12.32 -4.52
CA GLY A 12 21.87 -13.72 -4.37
C GLY A 12 22.88 -13.98 -3.26
N ARG A 13 23.12 -13.01 -2.36
CA ARG A 13 24.04 -13.15 -1.21
C ARG A 13 23.29 -13.66 0.02
N PRO A 14 23.93 -14.41 0.95
CA PRO A 14 23.26 -14.84 2.17
C PRO A 14 22.75 -13.64 2.99
N VAL A 15 21.52 -13.75 3.51
CA VAL A 15 20.84 -12.68 4.24
C VAL A 15 21.49 -12.45 5.62
N ASP A 16 22.08 -11.27 5.79
CA ASP A 16 22.51 -10.79 7.10
C ASP A 16 21.31 -10.28 7.90
N THR A 17 20.87 -11.04 8.90
CA THR A 17 19.75 -10.69 9.81
C THR A 17 20.01 -9.44 10.66
N LYS A 18 21.26 -8.95 10.72
CA LYS A 18 21.62 -7.67 11.37
C LYS A 18 21.46 -6.45 10.47
N ARG A 19 21.43 -6.63 9.15
CA ARG A 19 21.46 -5.54 8.14
C ARG A 19 20.23 -5.54 7.23
N HIS A 20 19.68 -6.71 6.92
CA HIS A 20 18.50 -6.90 6.10
C HIS A 20 17.29 -7.14 7.01
N GLY A 21 16.38 -6.17 7.05
CA GLY A 21 15.21 -6.19 7.93
C GLY A 21 15.54 -5.86 9.39
N GLY A 22 14.48 -5.74 10.20
CA GLY A 22 14.61 -5.47 11.63
C GLY A 22 13.35 -4.90 12.26
N VAL A 23 13.31 -4.86 13.59
CA VAL A 23 12.18 -4.37 14.38
C VAL A 23 11.83 -2.93 14.02
N ARG A 24 12.82 -2.08 13.75
CA ARG A 24 12.60 -0.67 13.36
C ARG A 24 11.86 -0.52 12.03
N ALA A 25 12.25 -1.29 11.01
CA ALA A 25 11.57 -1.30 9.71
C ALA A 25 10.15 -1.88 9.83
N SER A 26 9.98 -2.93 10.65
CA SER A 26 8.67 -3.51 10.93
C SER A 26 7.73 -2.51 11.61
N ILE A 27 8.20 -1.78 12.63
CA ILE A 27 7.41 -0.74 13.32
C ILE A 27 6.95 0.33 12.33
N PHE A 28 7.84 0.77 11.43
CA PHE A 28 7.49 1.77 10.41
C PHE A 28 6.35 1.28 9.49
N ILE A 29 6.46 0.05 8.98
CA ILE A 29 5.41 -0.55 8.13
C ILE A 29 4.10 -0.69 8.91
N HIS A 30 4.14 -1.16 10.15
CA HIS A 30 2.95 -1.29 11.00
C HIS A 30 2.30 0.05 11.29
N ALA A 31 3.09 1.09 11.62
CA ALA A 31 2.57 2.44 11.85
C ALA A 31 1.88 2.99 10.59
N MET A 32 2.48 2.79 9.41
CA MET A 32 1.90 3.22 8.14
C MET A 32 0.57 2.50 7.86
N VAL A 33 0.52 1.18 8.08
CA VAL A 33 -0.70 0.38 7.90
C VAL A 33 -1.80 0.82 8.87
N LEU A 34 -1.46 1.04 10.15
CA LEU A 34 -2.40 1.51 11.16
C LEU A 34 -2.97 2.89 10.80
N LEU A 35 -2.12 3.83 10.41
CA LEU A 35 -2.56 5.16 10.01
C LEU A 35 -3.47 5.10 8.78
N SER A 36 -3.11 4.31 7.77
CA SER A 36 -3.91 4.16 6.55
C SER A 36 -5.27 3.53 6.83
N ASN A 37 -5.31 2.52 7.70
CA ASN A 37 -6.55 1.86 8.10
C ASN A 37 -7.44 2.81 8.94
N SER A 38 -6.85 3.60 9.83
CA SER A 38 -7.60 4.58 10.65
C SER A 38 -8.33 5.63 9.80
N ALA A 39 -7.69 6.15 8.75
CA ALA A 39 -8.30 7.09 7.82
C ALA A 39 -9.45 6.45 7.03
N ASN A 40 -9.31 5.18 6.66
CA ASN A 40 -10.35 4.42 5.97
C ASN A 40 -11.60 4.24 6.87
N ILE A 41 -11.39 3.83 8.13
CA ILE A 41 -12.47 3.68 9.11
C ILE A 41 -13.18 5.02 9.35
N ALA A 42 -12.42 6.10 9.54
CA ALA A 42 -12.99 7.44 9.73
C ALA A 42 -13.87 7.87 8.55
N ASN A 43 -13.42 7.59 7.31
CA ASN A 43 -14.23 7.86 6.11
C ASN A 43 -15.52 7.06 6.09
N ILE A 44 -15.48 5.76 6.37
CA ILE A 44 -16.68 4.90 6.35
C ILE A 44 -17.72 5.38 7.38
N MET A 45 -17.28 5.78 8.58
CA MET A 45 -18.17 6.25 9.63
C MET A 45 -18.78 7.63 9.32
N ASN A 46 -18.00 8.54 8.72
CA ASN A 46 -18.46 9.92 8.47
C ASN A 46 -19.20 10.09 7.14
N LEU A 47 -18.95 9.23 6.15
CA LEU A 47 -19.50 9.38 4.81
C LEU A 47 -21.04 9.33 4.79
N VAL A 48 -21.66 8.39 5.52
CA VAL A 48 -23.13 8.29 5.57
C VAL A 48 -23.75 9.54 6.22
N SER A 49 -23.15 10.04 7.29
CA SER A 49 -23.58 11.28 7.96
C SER A 49 -23.42 12.50 7.06
N TYR A 50 -22.36 12.55 6.27
CA TYR A 50 -22.12 13.59 5.27
C TYR A 50 -23.14 13.54 4.11
N LEU A 51 -23.43 12.35 3.59
CA LEU A 51 -24.40 12.21 2.50
C LEU A 51 -25.82 12.58 2.95
N ARG A 52 -26.19 12.24 4.20
CA ARG A 52 -27.50 12.61 4.75
C ARG A 52 -27.62 14.08 5.15
N GLY A 53 -26.60 14.65 5.78
CA GLY A 53 -26.63 16.03 6.27
C GLY A 53 -26.46 17.03 5.14
N PRO A 54 -25.22 17.38 4.77
CA PRO A 54 -24.92 18.40 3.77
C PRO A 54 -25.45 18.10 2.36
N MET A 55 -25.42 16.84 1.89
CA MET A 55 -25.98 16.50 0.56
C MET A 55 -27.49 16.27 0.56
N ARG A 56 -28.15 16.24 1.73
CA ARG A 56 -29.60 16.05 1.89
C ARG A 56 -30.16 14.83 1.14
N MET A 57 -29.38 13.75 1.02
CA MET A 57 -29.83 12.51 0.40
C MET A 57 -30.77 11.73 1.33
N GLY A 58 -31.71 10.98 0.75
CA GLY A 58 -32.58 10.06 1.50
C GLY A 58 -31.77 8.95 2.18
N VAL A 59 -32.31 8.36 3.26
CA VAL A 59 -31.60 7.31 4.04
C VAL A 59 -31.25 6.10 3.16
N ALA A 60 -32.17 5.66 2.31
CA ALA A 60 -31.94 4.55 1.38
C ALA A 60 -30.87 4.87 0.33
N GLU A 61 -30.89 6.10 -0.20
CA GLU A 61 -29.96 6.55 -1.24
C GLU A 61 -28.54 6.74 -0.68
N ALA A 62 -28.42 7.39 0.49
CA ALA A 62 -27.14 7.59 1.17
C ALA A 62 -26.45 6.25 1.50
N SER A 63 -27.19 5.26 1.99
CA SER A 63 -26.66 3.93 2.32
C SER A 63 -26.23 3.15 1.08
N THR A 64 -26.92 3.33 -0.03
CA THR A 64 -26.58 2.68 -1.31
C THR A 64 -25.32 3.31 -1.89
N THR A 65 -25.25 4.64 -1.90
CA THR A 65 -24.09 5.39 -2.39
C THR A 65 -22.83 5.13 -1.57
N SER A 66 -22.92 5.07 -0.24
CA SER A 66 -21.76 4.73 0.60
C SER A 66 -21.25 3.30 0.36
N SER A 67 -22.17 2.34 0.19
CA SER A 67 -21.82 0.94 -0.12
C SER A 67 -21.18 0.82 -1.49
N ASN A 68 -21.73 1.50 -2.50
CA ASN A 68 -21.18 1.53 -3.86
C ASN A 68 -19.79 2.18 -3.88
N TYR A 69 -19.57 3.25 -3.10
CA TYR A 69 -18.25 3.87 -2.95
C TYR A 69 -17.23 2.89 -2.37
N PHE A 70 -17.57 2.20 -1.28
CA PHE A 70 -16.67 1.21 -0.68
C PHE A 70 -16.41 0.02 -1.61
N ALA A 71 -17.43 -0.48 -2.31
CA ALA A 71 -17.28 -1.53 -3.31
C ALA A 71 -16.32 -1.12 -4.44
N ALA A 72 -16.44 0.12 -4.92
CA ALA A 72 -15.54 0.66 -5.96
C ALA A 72 -14.09 0.76 -5.46
N LEU A 73 -13.85 1.21 -4.22
CA LEU A 73 -12.51 1.24 -3.62
C LEU A 73 -11.87 -0.15 -3.60
N GLN A 74 -12.64 -1.18 -3.21
CA GLN A 74 -12.13 -2.55 -3.17
C GLN A 74 -11.89 -3.13 -4.56
N MET A 75 -12.76 -2.80 -5.53
CA MET A 75 -12.56 -3.20 -6.92
C MET A 75 -11.28 -2.59 -7.51
N PHE A 76 -10.96 -1.33 -7.15
CA PHE A 76 -9.74 -0.66 -7.59
C PHE A 76 -8.46 -1.19 -6.91
N SER A 77 -8.58 -1.88 -5.78
CA SER A 77 -7.44 -2.53 -5.11
C SER A 77 -6.78 -3.60 -5.99
N ILE A 78 -7.55 -4.32 -6.79
CA ILE A 78 -7.06 -5.39 -7.67
C ILE A 78 -6.06 -4.86 -8.72
N PRO A 79 -6.43 -3.89 -9.59
CA PRO A 79 -5.49 -3.33 -10.54
C PRO A 79 -4.37 -2.55 -9.85
N ALA A 80 -4.62 -1.91 -8.70
CA ALA A 80 -3.58 -1.23 -7.93
C ALA A 80 -2.51 -2.21 -7.43
N ALA A 81 -2.91 -3.38 -6.92
CA ALA A 81 -1.99 -4.44 -6.51
C ALA A 81 -1.20 -4.99 -7.71
N PHE A 82 -1.88 -5.26 -8.83
CA PHE A 82 -1.20 -5.69 -10.05
C PHE A 82 -0.17 -4.67 -10.56
N LEU A 83 -0.51 -3.38 -10.50
CA LEU A 83 0.37 -2.29 -10.87
C LEU A 83 1.56 -2.18 -9.89
N ALA A 84 1.32 -2.32 -8.60
CA ALA A 84 2.38 -2.35 -7.59
C ALA A 84 3.36 -3.51 -7.83
N ASP A 85 2.87 -4.72 -8.07
CA ASP A 85 3.74 -5.88 -8.28
C ASP A 85 4.53 -5.79 -9.60
N SER A 86 3.89 -5.30 -10.67
CA SER A 86 4.47 -5.23 -12.02
C SER A 86 5.39 -4.02 -12.23
N TYR A 87 4.98 -2.85 -11.74
CA TYR A 87 5.67 -1.59 -12.05
C TYR A 87 6.58 -1.11 -10.93
N LEU A 88 6.38 -1.41 -9.64
CA LEU A 88 7.30 -0.89 -8.62
C LEU A 88 8.71 -1.50 -8.81
N ARG A 89 8.82 -2.81 -9.06
CA ARG A 89 10.10 -3.46 -9.37
C ARG A 89 10.76 -2.91 -10.63
N ARG A 90 9.97 -2.67 -11.68
CA ARG A 90 10.47 -2.12 -12.96
C ARG A 90 10.83 -0.63 -12.86
N PHE A 91 10.05 0.15 -12.12
CA PHE A 91 10.28 1.57 -11.86
C PHE A 91 11.58 1.77 -11.08
N TYR A 92 11.81 1.00 -10.00
CA TYR A 92 13.08 1.04 -9.28
C TYR A 92 14.26 0.60 -10.16
N ALA A 93 14.08 -0.39 -11.04
CA ALA A 93 15.13 -0.79 -11.98
C ALA A 93 15.46 0.31 -12.99
N VAL A 94 14.45 0.94 -13.61
CA VAL A 94 14.65 2.06 -14.53
C VAL A 94 15.32 3.23 -13.82
N LEU A 95 14.82 3.64 -12.65
CA LEU A 95 15.37 4.77 -11.90
C LEU A 95 16.84 4.55 -11.50
N LEU A 96 17.26 3.31 -11.23
CA LEU A 96 18.65 2.99 -10.92
C LEU A 96 19.54 2.85 -12.16
N PHE A 97 19.06 2.24 -13.24
CA PHE A 97 19.88 1.96 -14.43
C PHE A 97 19.96 3.14 -15.41
N THR A 98 18.92 3.96 -15.53
CA THR A 98 18.91 5.13 -16.41
C THR A 98 20.04 6.14 -16.13
N PRO A 99 20.33 6.56 -14.89
CA PRO A 99 21.45 7.46 -14.63
C PRO A 99 22.82 6.80 -14.86
N ILE A 100 22.94 5.48 -14.66
CA ILE A 100 24.19 4.74 -14.94
C ILE A 100 24.47 4.73 -16.45
N GLU A 101 23.45 4.49 -17.27
CA GLU A 101 23.58 4.47 -18.73
C GLU A 101 23.92 5.85 -19.30
N ILE A 102 23.38 6.93 -18.71
CA ILE A 102 23.69 8.31 -19.11
C ILE A 102 25.12 8.71 -18.72
N LEU A 103 25.64 8.24 -17.59
CA LEU A 103 26.99 8.60 -17.10
C LEU A 103 28.11 7.81 -17.79
N VAL A 104 27.81 6.62 -18.34
CA VAL A 104 28.77 5.78 -19.07
C VAL A 104 28.90 6.18 -20.54
N ARG A 105 28.02 7.06 -21.03
CA ARG A 105 28.14 7.74 -22.33
C ARG A 105 28.82 9.10 -22.19
#